data_AF-A0A0B1TFT4-F1
#
_entry.id   AF-A0A0B1TFT4-F1
#
_cell.length_a   1.000
_cell.length_b   1.000
_cell.length_c   1.000
_cell.angle_alpha   90.00
_cell.angle_beta   90.00
_cell.angle_gamma   90.00
#
_symmetry.space_group_name_H-M   'P 1'
#
loop_
_entity.id
_entity.type
_entity.pdbx_description
1 polymer ?
#
loop_
_entity_poly.entity_id
_entity_poly.type
_entity_poly.pdbx_seq_one_letter_code
_entity_poly.pdbx_strand_id
1 'polypeptide(L)'
;MLLTIPIAPEHLNKLQSCTQSWWAELKNSKGLEQIQNIFYTHLGINRFAKIGSDLTTKVGCGIYNCTSIVNIVCRYETTLANGKKLYTAGPTCNKCKDTCANGLCPAVATGDL
;
A
#
# COMPACT_ATOMS: atom_id res chain seq x y z
N MET A 1 8.45 -18.16 -20.64
CA MET A 1 9.74 -17.49 -20.43
C MET A 1 9.50 -16.29 -19.50
N LEU A 2 9.64 -16.46 -18.18
CA LEU A 2 9.65 -15.32 -17.27
C LEU A 2 11.01 -14.63 -17.41
N LEU A 3 11.04 -13.49 -18.10
CA LEU A 3 12.21 -12.62 -18.08
C LEU A 3 12.24 -11.92 -16.72
N THR A 4 13.00 -12.47 -15.78
CA THR A 4 13.43 -11.71 -14.60
C THR A 4 14.44 -10.67 -15.07
N ILE A 5 13.96 -9.53 -15.56
CA ILE A 5 14.82 -8.39 -15.85
C ILE A 5 15.32 -7.86 -14.50
N PRO A 6 16.64 -7.81 -14.24
CA PRO A 6 17.15 -7.20 -13.02
C PRO A 6 16.67 -5.74 -12.98
N ILE A 7 15.98 -5.37 -11.90
CA ILE A 7 15.56 -3.99 -11.68
C ILE A 7 16.83 -3.16 -11.53
N ALA A 8 17.07 -2.24 -12.45
CA ALA A 8 18.25 -1.39 -12.40
C ALA A 8 18.22 -0.54 -11.11
N PRO A 9 19.35 -0.32 -10.43
CA PRO A 9 19.37 0.35 -9.12
C PRO A 9 18.71 1.74 -9.14
N GLU A 10 18.77 2.46 -10.25
CA GLU A 10 18.12 3.76 -10.41
C GLU A 10 16.58 3.68 -10.36
N HIS A 11 15.97 2.55 -10.77
CA HIS A 11 14.53 2.35 -10.69
C HIS A 11 14.07 2.15 -9.25
N LEU A 12 14.90 1.52 -8.40
CA LEU A 12 14.59 1.32 -6.97
C LEU A 12 14.49 2.66 -6.24
N ASN A 13 15.44 3.57 -6.45
CA ASN A 13 15.41 4.89 -5.83
C ASN A 13 14.17 5.70 -6.23
N LYS A 14 13.81 5.66 -7.53
CA LYS A 14 12.61 6.35 -8.03
C LYS A 14 11.32 5.77 -7.44
N LEU A 15 11.22 4.43 -7.35
CA LEU A 15 10.09 3.76 -6.72
C LEU A 15 9.99 4.12 -5.23
N GLN A 16 11.13 4.16 -4.53
CA GLN A 16 11.19 4.56 -3.13
C GLN A 16 10.72 6.00 -2.93
N SER A 17 11.24 6.97 -3.69
CA SER A 17 10.78 8.36 -3.61
C SER A 17 9.29 8.50 -3.93
N CYS A 18 8.78 7.78 -4.93
CA CYS A 18 7.37 7.79 -5.28
C CYS A 18 6.51 7.24 -4.14
N THR A 19 6.89 6.10 -3.57
CA THR A 19 6.16 5.47 -2.46
C THR A 19 6.21 6.35 -1.21
N GLN A 20 7.35 6.98 -0.90
CA GLN A 20 7.47 7.95 0.19
C GLN A 20 6.54 9.15 0.00
N SER A 21 6.39 9.66 -1.24
CA SER A 21 5.45 10.75 -1.52
C SER A 21 3.99 10.35 -1.26
N TRP A 22 3.63 9.09 -1.53
CA TRP A 22 2.29 8.55 -1.25
C TRP A 22 2.04 8.39 0.26
N TRP A 23 3.03 7.92 1.02
CA TRP A 23 2.96 7.88 2.48
C TRP A 23 2.86 9.29 3.10
N ALA A 24 3.55 10.27 2.51
CA ALA A 24 3.52 11.65 2.97
C ALA A 24 2.15 12.32 2.83
N GLU A 25 1.22 11.76 2.05
CA GLU A 25 -0.16 12.25 1.98
C GLU A 25 -0.80 12.33 3.36
N LEU A 26 -0.56 11.34 4.24
CA LEU A 26 -1.11 11.37 5.59
C LEU A 26 -0.64 12.61 6.37
N LYS A 27 0.67 12.88 6.34
CA LYS A 27 1.28 14.04 7.00
C LYS A 27 0.80 15.37 6.41
N ASN A 28 0.56 15.41 5.11
CA ASN A 28 0.16 16.62 4.39
C ASN A 28 -1.36 16.85 4.39
N SER A 29 -2.14 15.89 4.91
CA SER A 29 -3.59 15.97 5.03
C SER A 29 -4.01 16.46 6.43
N LYS A 30 -5.33 16.56 6.65
CA LYS A 30 -5.90 16.75 7.99
C LYS A 30 -5.76 15.52 8.89
N GLY A 31 -5.19 14.43 8.38
CA GLY A 31 -5.02 13.17 9.08
C GLY A 31 -6.24 12.25 8.99
N LEU A 32 -6.11 11.09 9.61
CA LEU A 32 -7.20 10.14 9.83
C LEU A 32 -7.80 10.36 11.21
N GLU A 33 -9.12 10.27 11.29
CA GLU A 33 -9.83 10.16 12.55
C GLU A 33 -9.44 8.83 13.22
N GLN A 34 -8.82 8.90 14.40
CA GLN A 34 -8.12 7.76 15.01
C GLN A 34 -9.05 6.77 15.73
N ILE A 35 -10.25 7.19 16.12
CA ILE A 35 -11.21 6.35 16.86
C ILE A 35 -11.74 5.25 15.94
N GLN A 36 -12.20 5.62 14.74
CA GLN A 36 -12.81 4.68 13.81
C GLN A 36 -11.86 4.27 12.68
N ASN A 37 -10.81 5.04 12.41
CA ASN A 37 -9.88 4.83 11.29
C ASN A 37 -10.61 4.63 9.95
N ILE A 38 -11.67 5.40 9.71
CA ILE A 38 -12.46 5.32 8.48
C ILE A 38 -11.81 6.15 7.39
N PHE A 39 -11.66 5.54 6.22
CA PHE A 39 -11.19 6.20 5.02
C PHE A 39 -12.33 6.88 4.27
N TYR A 40 -12.14 8.15 3.92
CA TYR A 40 -12.97 8.84 2.94
C TYR A 40 -12.12 9.40 1.80
N THR A 41 -12.62 9.35 0.58
CA THR A 41 -11.89 9.75 -0.64
C THR A 41 -11.56 11.24 -0.68
N HIS A 42 -12.33 12.07 0.04
CA HIS A 42 -12.13 13.51 0.14
C HIS A 42 -11.02 13.92 1.13
N LEU A 43 -10.40 12.99 1.85
CA LEU A 43 -9.35 13.28 2.83
C LEU A 43 -7.98 13.60 2.20
N GLY A 44 -7.82 13.38 0.89
CA GLY A 44 -6.55 13.64 0.20
C GLY A 44 -5.45 12.60 0.49
N ILE A 45 -5.81 11.45 1.06
CA ILE A 45 -4.88 10.36 1.45
C ILE A 45 -5.11 9.08 0.64
N ASN A 46 -5.63 9.21 -0.59
CA ASN A 46 -6.09 8.06 -1.37
C ASN A 46 -5.00 7.02 -1.63
N ARG A 47 -3.75 7.45 -1.86
CA ARG A 47 -2.64 6.54 -2.14
C ARG A 47 -2.11 5.92 -0.87
N PHE A 48 -1.95 6.73 0.19
CA PHE A 48 -1.67 6.23 1.53
C PHE A 48 -2.67 5.14 1.92
N ALA A 49 -3.96 5.39 1.75
CA ALA A 49 -5.02 4.49 2.21
C ALA A 49 -4.98 3.13 1.51
N LYS A 50 -4.63 3.10 0.21
CA LYS A 50 -4.45 1.83 -0.52
C LYS A 50 -3.25 1.04 -0.01
N ILE A 51 -2.17 1.69 0.41
CA ILE A 51 -0.96 1.02 0.92
C ILE A 51 -1.14 0.57 2.37
N GLY A 52 -1.67 1.43 3.23
CA GLY A 52 -1.77 1.20 4.68
C GLY A 52 -2.98 0.38 5.12
N SER A 53 -3.85 -0.05 4.20
CA SER A 53 -5.07 -0.78 4.56
C SER A 53 -4.85 -2.28 4.74
N ASP A 54 -5.44 -2.85 5.80
CA ASP A 54 -5.47 -4.29 6.04
C ASP A 54 -6.36 -5.06 5.03
N LEU A 55 -7.11 -4.34 4.20
CA LEU A 55 -7.91 -4.87 3.09
C LEU A 55 -7.12 -4.99 1.78
N THR A 56 -5.88 -4.49 1.75
CA THR A 56 -5.00 -4.59 0.58
C THR A 56 -4.08 -5.80 0.74
N THR A 57 -4.18 -6.76 -0.18
CA THR A 57 -3.49 -8.05 -0.07
C THR A 57 -2.36 -8.23 -1.07
N LYS A 58 -2.42 -7.56 -2.22
CA LYS A 58 -1.40 -7.62 -3.26
C LYS A 58 -1.13 -6.27 -3.87
N VAL A 59 0.09 -6.09 -4.36
CA VAL A 59 0.52 -4.92 -5.13
C VAL A 59 1.35 -5.36 -6.33
N GLY A 60 1.13 -4.70 -7.47
CA GLY A 60 1.96 -4.83 -8.66
C GLY A 60 2.27 -3.46 -9.23
N CYS A 61 3.55 -3.18 -9.48
CA CYS A 61 3.99 -1.88 -10.00
C CYS A 61 4.69 -2.03 -11.34
N GLY A 62 4.44 -1.07 -12.24
CA GLY A 62 5.16 -0.89 -13.49
C GLY A 62 5.91 0.44 -13.50
N ILE A 63 7.15 0.42 -13.97
CA ILE A 63 7.99 1.60 -14.12
C ILE A 63 8.30 1.78 -15.60
N TYR A 64 8.04 2.96 -16.13
CA TYR A 64 8.33 3.31 -17.51
C TYR A 64 9.08 4.64 -17.58
N ASN A 65 10.29 4.63 -18.14
CA ASN A 65 11.07 5.83 -18.40
C ASN A 65 10.55 6.49 -19.69
N CYS A 66 10.01 7.70 -19.59
CA CYS A 66 9.74 8.56 -20.73
C CYS A 66 10.94 9.49 -21.00
N THR A 67 10.88 10.28 -22.07
CA THR A 67 11.96 11.19 -22.47
C THR A 67 12.39 12.18 -21.39
N SER A 68 11.44 12.69 -20.59
CA SER A 68 11.70 13.72 -19.56
C SER A 68 11.14 13.37 -18.18
N ILE A 69 10.35 12.31 -18.06
CA ILE A 69 9.66 11.92 -16.83
C ILE A 69 9.73 10.41 -16.64
N VAL A 70 9.45 9.95 -15.43
CA VAL A 70 9.30 8.53 -15.13
C VAL A 70 7.88 8.29 -14.65
N ASN A 71 7.18 7.40 -15.33
CA ASN A 71 5.86 6.97 -14.93
C ASN A 71 5.98 5.74 -14.03
N ILE A 72 5.44 5.84 -12.83
CA ILE A 72 5.36 4.74 -11.87
C ILE A 72 3.89 4.51 -11.58
N VAL A 73 3.40 3.32 -11.91
CA VAL A 73 2.00 2.95 -11.74
C VAL A 73 1.94 1.70 -10.88
N CYS A 74 1.34 1.82 -9.69
CA CYS A 74 1.06 0.68 -8.82
C CYS A 74 -0.44 0.39 -8.79
N ARG A 75 -0.79 -0.89 -8.95
CA ARG A 75 -2.13 -1.42 -8.77
C ARG A 75 -2.17 -2.26 -7.50
N TYR A 76 -3.30 -2.19 -6.81
CA TYR A 76 -3.52 -2.86 -5.53
C TYR A 76 -4.74 -3.76 -5.64
N GLU A 77 -4.61 -5.01 -5.18
CA GLU A 77 -5.74 -5.89 -4.94
C GLU A 77 -6.31 -5.56 -3.57
N THR A 78 -7.50 -4.96 -3.54
CA THR A 78 -8.07 -4.42 -2.31
C THR A 78 -9.58 -4.24 -2.40
N THR A 79 -10.27 -4.49 -1.28
CA THR A 79 -11.69 -4.19 -1.12
C THR A 79 -11.94 -2.85 -0.43
N LEU A 80 -10.89 -2.04 -0.19
CA LEU A 80 -11.03 -0.73 0.41
C LEU A 80 -11.86 0.21 -0.48
N ALA A 81 -12.97 0.70 0.08
CA ALA A 81 -13.91 1.64 -0.54
C ALA A 81 -14.13 2.87 0.36
N ASN A 82 -14.76 3.91 -0.18
CA ASN A 82 -15.15 5.09 0.61
C ASN A 82 -16.03 4.69 1.80
N GLY A 83 -15.74 5.23 2.98
CA GLY A 83 -16.45 4.90 4.23
C GLY A 83 -16.07 3.56 4.85
N LYS A 84 -15.07 2.85 4.32
CA LYS A 84 -14.54 1.63 4.95
C LYS A 84 -13.45 1.98 5.97
N LYS A 85 -13.37 1.16 7.03
CA LYS A 85 -12.25 1.18 7.96
C LYS A 85 -10.97 0.78 7.22
N LEU A 86 -9.89 1.52 7.49
CA LEU A 86 -8.58 1.35 6.84
C LEU A 86 -7.85 0.15 7.44
N TYR A 87 -7.82 0.04 8.76
CA TYR A 87 -7.37 -1.14 9.52
C TYR A 87 -8.03 -1.22 10.89
N THR A 88 -8.02 -2.41 11.50
CA THR A 88 -8.45 -2.57 12.90
C THR A 88 -7.34 -2.16 13.87
N ALA A 89 -7.56 -1.11 14.66
CA ALA A 89 -6.63 -0.72 15.72
C ALA A 89 -6.58 -1.76 16.84
N GLY A 90 -5.38 -2.00 17.38
CA GLY A 90 -5.15 -2.94 18.47
C GLY A 90 -3.68 -3.38 18.54
N PRO A 91 -3.35 -4.33 19.45
CA PRO A 91 -2.00 -4.87 19.54
C PRO A 91 -1.58 -5.52 18.21
N THR A 92 -0.33 -5.29 17.82
CA THR A 92 0.28 -5.83 16.60
C THR A 92 0.07 -7.34 16.50
N CYS A 93 -0.37 -7.81 15.33
CA CYS A 93 -0.55 -9.24 15.02
C CYS A 93 -1.48 -10.04 15.95
N ASN A 94 -2.34 -9.40 16.74
CA ASN A 94 -3.18 -10.13 17.70
C ASN A 94 -4.13 -11.18 17.06
N LYS A 95 -4.42 -11.04 15.75
CA LYS A 95 -5.25 -11.98 14.97
C LYS A 95 -4.46 -13.08 14.24
N CYS A 96 -3.13 -13.04 14.26
CA CYS A 96 -2.26 -13.93 13.49
C CYS A 96 -0.96 -14.24 14.26
N LYS A 97 -1.05 -14.46 15.57
CA LYS A 97 0.11 -14.54 16.47
C LYS A 97 1.18 -15.53 15.99
N ASP A 98 0.75 -16.70 15.51
CA ASP A 98 1.66 -17.78 15.13
C ASP A 98 2.30 -17.58 13.75
N THR A 99 1.73 -16.72 12.91
CA THR A 99 2.17 -16.47 11.52
C THR A 99 2.61 -15.03 11.27
N CYS A 100 2.68 -14.23 12.34
CA CYS A 100 3.12 -12.84 12.28
C CYS A 100 4.55 -12.73 11.78
N ALA A 101 4.77 -11.92 10.75
CA ALA A 101 6.10 -11.63 10.23
C ALA A 101 6.28 -10.11 10.13
N ASN A 102 7.33 -9.58 10.76
CA ASN A 102 7.67 -8.15 10.73
C ASN A 102 6.50 -7.21 11.12
N GLY A 103 5.65 -7.66 12.06
CA GLY A 103 4.49 -6.89 12.52
C GLY A 103 3.29 -6.91 11.57
N LEU A 104 3.29 -7.77 10.56
CA LEU A 104 2.20 -7.95 9.60
C LEU A 104 1.67 -9.38 9.62
N CYS A 105 0.37 -9.53 9.38
CA CYS A 105 -0.24 -10.82 9.13
C CYS A 105 -0.03 -11.24 7.67
N PRO A 106 0.11 -12.55 7.38
CA PRO A 106 0.11 -13.04 6.01
C PRO A 106 -1.17 -12.64 5.28
N ALA A 107 -1.06 -12.21 4.03
CA ALA A 107 -2.22 -12.05 3.18
C ALA A 107 -2.79 -13.44 2.87
N VAL A 108 -4.07 -13.68 3.13
CA VAL A 108 -4.77 -14.87 2.63
C VAL A 108 -5.19 -14.55 1.20
N ALA A 109 -4.42 -15.01 0.20
CA ALA A 109 -4.83 -14.86 -1.19
C ALA A 109 -5.90 -15.91 -1.49
N THR A 110 -6.98 -15.49 -2.16
CA THR A 110 -7.94 -16.42 -2.76
C THR A 110 -7.21 -17.28 -3.80
N GLY A 111 -6.94 -18.53 -3.46
CA GLY A 111 -6.18 -19.48 -4.28
C GLY A 111 -5.14 -20.33 -3.54
N ASP A 112 -4.88 -20.05 -2.26
CA ASP A 112 -3.94 -20.84 -1.42
C ASP A 112 -4.61 -21.97 -0.60
N LEU A 113 -5.81 -22.41 -1.00
CA LEU A 113 -6.51 -23.61 -0.49
C LEU A 113 -6.75 -24.61 -1.62
#